data_AF-D6SPM8-F1
#
_entry.id   AF-D6SPM8-F1
#
_cell.length_a   1.000
_cell.length_b   1.000
_cell.length_c   1.000
_cell.angle_alpha   90.00
_cell.angle_beta   90.00
_cell.angle_gamma   90.00
#
_symmetry.space_group_name_H-M   'P 1'
#
loop_
_entity.id
_entity.type
_entity.pdbx_description
1 polymer ?
#
loop_
_entity_poly.entity_id
_entity_poly.type
_entity_poly.pdbx_seq_one_letter_code
_entity_poly.pdbx_strand_id
1 'polypeptide(L)'
;MRIGNPFDGRPLGFKNFSDSRLVKKRGESAHPVLEVDKQGHKWFIKNLDSDQEAQIECMIGEIYRYLLGPEQPKIRLADINIVASEGVNFTSVRDLIEKEPNVYDNYQTAFCENIESFLMLAFSSIFFEENDLSDANYGLAKKNGRYGGFVKIDHGQSLNTLRIVEEKRRSSSFNFKKQNLDRAEIKYFPPVNPRPSKDLRKKSQRSSLGPVFYGKRKYELTYQFMDRVVLDFVDGRVDKDYILNLTNQPSASPFYDNRLLGLIDLFGKGKYDIMEVKKHYALARLAFTNDAAYFFIAEKSTEASIQRVQAILNLVKEKIRENRRILIQNLMQDPDFLCFAHVYGSEVKKKIRASWNVMLKKRDGRTTSDRYQKGNAVDPVDSTKLDIASTLGAQYLINLRKHQHLRVRTNENGVVTHENIESYESLVHARSNELIEGLINFIGSHKWNVGFGGGKTVMVKGRKIKVPSHVASLADVLDLHTKTSYRTLRTVKDAADIITDAHHSSSRSRKASTTQAYFALYTQVVEYVRDLRHQGVTDEALRHINPALLNM
;
A
#
# COMPACT_ATOMS: atom_id res chain seq x y z
N MET A 1 -38.76 -8.18 36.06
CA MET A 1 -37.42 -8.82 36.04
C MET A 1 -37.46 -9.91 34.98
N ARG A 2 -36.45 -9.90 34.09
CA ARG A 2 -36.17 -10.85 32.99
C ARG A 2 -37.13 -10.86 31.78
N ILE A 3 -36.60 -10.23 30.74
CA ILE A 3 -37.03 -10.18 29.34
C ILE A 3 -36.95 -11.59 28.75
N GLY A 4 -38.01 -11.99 28.05
CA GLY A 4 -38.03 -13.15 27.17
C GLY A 4 -37.80 -12.77 25.70
N ASN A 5 -37.62 -13.84 24.91
CA ASN A 5 -37.56 -13.96 23.44
C ASN A 5 -36.20 -13.69 22.75
N PRO A 6 -35.94 -14.18 21.52
CA PRO A 6 -36.60 -15.23 20.70
C PRO A 6 -35.59 -16.14 19.95
N PHE A 7 -35.70 -17.47 20.04
CA PHE A 7 -34.86 -18.42 19.28
C PHE A 7 -35.67 -19.27 18.28
N ASP A 8 -36.65 -18.70 17.59
CA ASP A 8 -37.37 -19.32 16.46
C ASP A 8 -37.13 -18.48 15.20
N GLY A 9 -36.62 -18.94 14.07
CA GLY A 9 -36.17 -20.26 13.65
C GLY A 9 -35.54 -20.15 12.25
N ARG A 10 -34.27 -20.58 12.14
CA ARG A 10 -33.55 -21.22 11.01
C ARG A 10 -32.06 -21.26 11.41
N PRO A 11 -31.44 -22.43 11.66
CA PRO A 11 -30.15 -22.47 12.34
C PRO A 11 -28.97 -22.48 11.36
N LEU A 12 -28.13 -21.43 11.39
CA LEU A 12 -26.69 -21.69 11.36
C LEU A 12 -26.33 -22.22 12.74
N GLY A 13 -26.06 -23.52 12.86
CA GLY A 13 -26.09 -24.32 14.10
C GLY A 13 -25.10 -23.95 15.21
N PHE A 14 -25.06 -22.71 15.70
CA PHE A 14 -24.33 -22.27 16.89
C PHE A 14 -25.30 -22.02 18.06
N LYS A 15 -26.36 -22.83 18.21
CA LYS A 15 -27.22 -22.81 19.40
C LYS A 15 -26.59 -23.70 20.47
N ASN A 16 -26.37 -23.11 21.66
CA ASN A 16 -25.73 -23.68 22.85
C ASN A 16 -24.20 -23.78 22.78
N PHE A 17 -23.51 -22.78 23.35
CA PHE A 17 -22.05 -22.78 23.59
C PHE A 17 -21.66 -23.63 24.81
N SER A 18 -22.26 -24.83 24.95
CA SER A 18 -22.03 -25.70 26.12
C SER A 18 -20.55 -26.08 26.29
N ASP A 19 -19.79 -26.09 25.19
CA ASP A 19 -18.34 -26.38 25.16
C ASP A 19 -17.53 -25.16 24.68
N SER A 20 -17.70 -24.02 25.36
CA SER A 20 -16.92 -22.81 25.07
C SER A 20 -15.87 -22.51 26.14
N ARG A 21 -14.66 -22.17 25.70
CA ARG A 21 -13.57 -21.73 26.56
C ARG A 21 -13.32 -20.24 26.37
N LEU A 22 -13.38 -19.45 27.44
CA LEU A 22 -12.97 -18.05 27.39
C LEU A 22 -11.45 -17.97 27.28
N VAL A 23 -10.93 -17.47 26.16
CA VAL A 23 -9.48 -17.43 25.89
C VAL A 23 -8.88 -16.04 26.08
N LYS A 24 -9.70 -15.00 25.93
CA LYS A 24 -9.29 -13.62 26.25
C LYS A 24 -10.41 -12.89 26.99
N LYS A 25 -10.07 -12.26 28.11
CA LYS A 25 -10.98 -11.42 28.89
C LYS A 25 -10.95 -9.98 28.41
N ARG A 26 -12.01 -9.22 28.72
CA ARG A 26 -12.03 -7.76 28.50
C ARG A 26 -10.92 -7.11 29.30
N GLY A 27 -10.05 -6.34 28.65
CA GLY A 27 -8.84 -5.76 29.24
C GLY A 27 -7.54 -6.42 28.76
N GLU A 28 -7.59 -7.70 28.37
CA GLU A 28 -6.53 -8.38 27.61
C GLU A 28 -6.75 -8.20 26.09
N SER A 29 -8.03 -8.13 25.69
CA SER A 29 -8.49 -7.72 24.36
C SER A 29 -9.62 -6.69 24.46
N ALA A 30 -9.91 -6.01 23.35
CA ALA A 30 -11.01 -5.05 23.27
C ALA A 30 -12.37 -5.69 23.59
N HIS A 31 -12.57 -6.91 23.07
CA HIS A 31 -13.77 -7.73 23.26
C HIS A 31 -13.40 -9.10 23.83
N PRO A 32 -14.24 -9.72 24.68
CA PRO A 32 -14.00 -11.09 25.11
C PRO A 32 -14.04 -12.05 23.91
N VAL A 33 -13.15 -13.05 23.93
CA VAL A 33 -13.04 -14.05 22.85
C VAL A 33 -13.29 -15.44 23.42
N LEU A 34 -14.35 -16.09 22.92
CA LEU A 34 -14.66 -17.48 23.22
C LEU A 34 -14.07 -18.38 22.14
N GLU A 35 -13.48 -19.49 22.52
CA GLU A 35 -13.08 -20.58 21.62
C GLU A 35 -14.10 -21.70 21.73
N VAL A 36 -14.52 -22.25 20.59
CA VAL A 36 -15.47 -23.34 20.47
C VAL A 36 -14.92 -24.34 19.47
N ASP A 37 -14.86 -25.60 19.85
CA ASP A 37 -14.55 -26.68 18.92
C ASP A 37 -15.84 -27.18 18.25
N LYS A 38 -15.87 -27.14 16.93
CA LYS A 38 -17.03 -27.57 16.14
C LYS A 38 -16.60 -28.28 14.88
N GLN A 39 -17.06 -29.52 14.70
CA GLN A 39 -16.74 -30.37 13.54
C GLN A 39 -15.22 -30.56 13.33
N GLY A 40 -14.44 -30.64 14.42
CA GLY A 40 -12.98 -30.76 14.35
C GLY A 40 -12.24 -29.45 14.03
N HIS A 41 -12.95 -28.32 14.01
CA HIS A 41 -12.39 -26.99 13.77
C HIS A 41 -12.52 -26.10 15.00
N LYS A 42 -11.47 -25.34 15.30
CA LYS A 42 -11.50 -24.28 16.31
C LYS A 42 -12.17 -23.04 15.75
N TRP A 43 -13.14 -22.49 16.47
CA TRP A 43 -13.83 -21.25 16.13
C TRP A 43 -13.68 -20.24 17.25
N PHE A 44 -13.33 -19.01 16.90
CA PHE A 44 -13.25 -17.87 17.81
C PHE A 44 -14.48 -17.00 17.63
N ILE A 45 -15.21 -16.78 18.72
CA ILE A 45 -16.47 -16.07 18.76
C ILE A 45 -16.28 -14.77 19.54
N LYS A 46 -16.57 -13.66 18.88
CA LYS A 46 -16.49 -12.30 19.43
C LYS A 46 -17.88 -11.69 19.44
N ASN A 47 -18.28 -11.09 20.56
CA ASN A 47 -19.45 -10.22 20.62
C ASN A 47 -18.97 -8.76 20.60
N LEU A 48 -19.35 -8.01 19.57
CA LEU A 48 -18.85 -6.66 19.28
C LEU A 48 -19.84 -5.59 19.73
N ASP A 49 -19.35 -4.37 19.91
CA ASP A 49 -20.13 -3.30 20.53
C ASP A 49 -21.19 -2.71 19.57
N SER A 50 -21.07 -2.92 18.25
CA SER A 50 -22.01 -2.38 17.25
C SER A 50 -22.20 -3.24 16.00
N ASP A 51 -23.36 -3.05 15.34
CA ASP A 51 -23.65 -3.64 14.03
C ASP A 51 -22.62 -3.28 12.97
N GLN A 52 -22.12 -2.04 13.02
CA GLN A 52 -21.11 -1.53 12.10
C GLN A 52 -19.78 -2.26 12.29
N GLU A 53 -19.30 -2.39 13.53
CA GLU A 53 -18.05 -3.08 13.82
C GLU A 53 -18.12 -4.57 13.43
N ALA A 54 -19.25 -5.23 13.70
CA ALA A 54 -19.47 -6.62 13.27
C ALA A 54 -19.52 -6.76 11.75
N GLN A 55 -20.16 -5.82 11.07
CA GLN A 55 -20.21 -5.80 9.62
C GLN A 55 -18.82 -5.60 9.01
N ILE A 56 -18.04 -4.65 9.54
CA ILE A 56 -16.66 -4.38 9.09
C ILE A 56 -15.77 -5.60 9.36
N GLU A 57 -15.78 -6.17 10.56
CA GLU A 57 -14.95 -7.33 10.92
C GLU A 57 -15.17 -8.50 9.96
N CYS A 58 -16.43 -8.80 9.62
CA CYS A 58 -16.76 -9.91 8.73
C CYS A 58 -16.45 -9.61 7.26
N MET A 59 -16.94 -8.47 6.74
CA MET A 59 -16.78 -8.15 5.33
C MET A 59 -15.32 -7.95 4.97
N ILE A 60 -14.62 -7.12 5.75
CA ILE A 60 -13.21 -6.83 5.48
C ILE A 60 -12.37 -8.07 5.75
N GLY A 61 -12.67 -8.85 6.78
CA GLY A 61 -12.00 -10.12 7.03
C GLY A 61 -12.13 -11.12 5.88
N GLU A 62 -13.31 -11.27 5.29
CA GLU A 62 -13.51 -12.13 4.12
C GLU A 62 -12.84 -11.58 2.85
N ILE A 63 -12.74 -10.26 2.71
CA ILE A 63 -11.97 -9.65 1.63
C ILE A 63 -10.47 -9.88 1.83
N TYR A 64 -9.95 -9.78 3.06
CA TYR A 64 -8.56 -10.17 3.37
C TYR A 64 -8.31 -11.64 3.05
N ARG A 65 -9.26 -12.54 3.34
CA ARG A 65 -9.17 -13.95 2.94
C ARG A 65 -9.07 -14.10 1.41
N TYR A 66 -9.84 -13.34 0.65
CA TYR A 66 -9.69 -13.32 -0.81
C TYR A 66 -8.31 -12.80 -1.26
N LEU A 67 -7.78 -11.75 -0.62
CA LEU A 67 -6.54 -11.09 -1.04
C LEU A 67 -5.26 -11.84 -0.61
N LEU A 68 -5.23 -12.37 0.61
CA LEU A 68 -4.04 -12.98 1.22
C LEU A 68 -3.99 -14.50 1.07
N GLY A 69 -5.15 -15.16 1.10
CA GLY A 69 -5.24 -16.61 1.03
C GLY A 69 -6.42 -17.17 1.82
N PRO A 70 -6.80 -18.44 1.57
CA PRO A 70 -8.07 -19.03 2.01
C PRO A 70 -8.21 -19.21 3.53
N GLU A 71 -7.22 -18.80 4.31
CA GLU A 71 -7.19 -19.00 5.74
C GLU A 71 -8.14 -18.01 6.46
N GLN A 72 -8.65 -18.42 7.62
CA GLN A 72 -9.54 -17.64 8.49
C GLN A 72 -10.90 -17.24 7.90
N PRO A 73 -11.76 -18.18 7.46
CA PRO A 73 -13.14 -17.83 7.14
C PRO A 73 -13.85 -17.18 8.34
N LYS A 74 -14.61 -16.13 8.05
CA LYS A 74 -15.36 -15.32 9.00
C LYS A 74 -16.83 -15.23 8.61
N ILE A 75 -17.68 -15.23 9.61
CA ILE A 75 -19.12 -15.03 9.45
C ILE A 75 -19.71 -14.20 10.57
N ARG A 76 -20.69 -13.40 10.20
CA ARG A 76 -21.61 -12.80 11.15
C ARG A 76 -22.70 -13.82 11.48
N LEU A 77 -22.98 -14.03 12.76
CA LEU A 77 -24.11 -14.85 13.22
C LEU A 77 -25.34 -13.96 13.41
N ALA A 78 -26.53 -14.44 13.04
CA ALA A 78 -27.77 -13.66 13.06
C ALA A 78 -28.17 -13.20 14.49
N ASP A 79 -28.95 -12.11 14.54
CA ASP A 79 -29.64 -11.52 15.70
C ASP A 79 -28.80 -10.82 16.77
N ILE A 80 -27.47 -10.87 16.68
CA ILE A 80 -26.54 -10.26 17.62
C ILE A 80 -25.27 -9.76 16.92
N ASN A 81 -24.51 -8.85 17.53
CA ASN A 81 -23.22 -8.36 17.01
C ASN A 81 -22.10 -9.42 17.14
N ILE A 82 -22.42 -10.69 16.83
CA ILE A 82 -21.48 -11.80 16.98
C ILE A 82 -20.81 -12.13 15.65
N VAL A 83 -19.50 -12.24 15.73
CA VAL A 83 -18.64 -12.73 14.65
C VAL A 83 -18.01 -14.04 15.07
N ALA A 84 -18.13 -15.05 14.22
CA ALA A 84 -17.37 -16.29 14.33
C ALA A 84 -16.26 -16.29 13.28
N SER A 85 -15.02 -16.48 13.73
CA SER A 85 -13.83 -16.60 12.90
C SER A 85 -13.23 -17.99 13.10
N GLU A 86 -12.96 -18.73 12.05
CA GLU A 86 -12.23 -19.98 12.20
C GLU A 86 -10.80 -19.69 12.68
N GLY A 87 -10.29 -20.53 13.57
CA GLY A 87 -8.91 -20.47 14.03
C GLY A 87 -7.92 -20.76 12.92
N VAL A 88 -6.84 -19.99 12.90
CA VAL A 88 -5.71 -20.22 12.00
C VAL A 88 -4.49 -20.53 12.83
N ASN A 89 -3.79 -21.60 12.44
CA ASN A 89 -2.45 -21.86 12.93
C ASN A 89 -1.49 -20.94 12.19
N PHE A 90 -0.94 -19.93 12.86
CA PHE A 90 0.04 -19.01 12.28
C PHE A 90 1.05 -18.59 13.35
N THR A 91 2.26 -18.24 12.93
CA THR A 91 3.26 -17.62 13.80
C THR A 91 3.19 -16.11 13.53
N SER A 92 2.82 -15.32 14.54
CA SER A 92 2.83 -13.85 14.41
C SER A 92 4.26 -13.31 14.33
N VAL A 93 4.44 -12.13 13.74
CA VAL A 93 5.76 -11.47 13.74
C VAL A 93 6.27 -11.25 15.16
N ARG A 94 5.38 -10.87 16.08
CA ARG A 94 5.74 -10.72 17.50
C ARG A 94 6.24 -12.04 18.09
N ASP A 95 5.52 -13.14 17.88
CA ASP A 95 5.90 -14.45 18.44
C ASP A 95 7.22 -14.97 17.84
N LEU A 96 7.47 -14.73 16.56
CA LEU A 96 8.76 -15.05 15.93
C LEU A 96 9.91 -14.36 16.66
N ILE A 97 9.77 -13.06 16.92
CA ILE A 97 10.83 -12.23 17.50
C ILE A 97 11.00 -12.52 18.99
N GLU A 98 9.90 -12.72 19.72
CA GLU A 98 9.91 -12.78 21.19
C GLU A 98 9.97 -14.21 21.74
N LYS A 99 9.48 -15.21 21.01
CA LYS A 99 9.20 -16.55 21.57
C LYS A 99 9.83 -17.70 20.80
N GLU A 100 9.98 -17.59 19.48
CA GLU A 100 10.43 -18.69 18.62
C GLU A 100 11.66 -18.31 17.77
N PRO A 101 12.79 -17.86 18.35
CA PRO A 101 13.96 -17.49 17.55
C PRO A 101 14.56 -18.66 16.76
N ASN A 102 14.35 -19.90 17.21
CA ASN A 102 14.89 -21.11 16.57
C ASN A 102 14.22 -21.45 15.24
N VAL A 103 13.10 -20.80 14.86
CA VAL A 103 12.46 -20.98 13.55
C VAL A 103 12.71 -19.81 12.61
N TYR A 104 13.60 -18.89 12.97
CA TYR A 104 13.87 -17.66 12.22
C TYR A 104 14.23 -17.91 10.76
N ASP A 105 15.16 -18.82 10.47
CA ASP A 105 15.62 -19.09 9.10
C ASP A 105 14.51 -19.66 8.21
N ASN A 106 13.69 -20.56 8.76
CA ASN A 106 12.52 -21.12 8.06
C ASN A 106 11.46 -20.05 7.82
N TYR A 107 11.24 -19.16 8.80
CA TYR A 107 10.30 -18.05 8.66
C TYR A 107 10.81 -17.01 7.65
N GLN A 108 12.10 -16.67 7.69
CA GLN A 108 12.77 -15.76 6.75
C GLN A 108 12.64 -16.25 5.31
N THR A 109 12.93 -17.54 5.08
CA THR A 109 12.77 -18.16 3.76
C THR A 109 11.32 -18.03 3.28
N ALA A 110 10.36 -18.40 4.12
CA ALA A 110 8.95 -18.32 3.78
C ALA A 110 8.45 -16.86 3.63
N PHE A 111 8.98 -15.92 4.40
CA PHE A 111 8.70 -14.49 4.27
C PHE A 111 9.12 -14.00 2.88
N CYS A 112 10.33 -14.33 2.45
CA CYS A 112 10.85 -13.99 1.14
C CYS A 112 10.01 -14.63 0.01
N GLU A 113 9.66 -15.91 0.12
CA GLU A 113 8.80 -16.60 -0.83
C GLU A 113 7.40 -15.97 -0.93
N ASN A 114 6.89 -15.43 0.18
CA ASN A 114 5.55 -14.86 0.30
C ASN A 114 5.55 -13.32 0.38
N ILE A 115 6.59 -12.65 -0.11
CA ILE A 115 6.72 -11.19 -0.04
C ILE A 115 5.56 -10.44 -0.71
N GLU A 116 4.99 -11.01 -1.78
CA GLU A 116 3.80 -10.45 -2.43
C GLU A 116 2.60 -10.40 -1.47
N SER A 117 2.44 -11.44 -0.63
CA SER A 117 1.38 -11.53 0.37
C SER A 117 1.61 -10.53 1.51
N PHE A 118 2.87 -10.29 1.90
CA PHE A 118 3.21 -9.21 2.83
C PHE A 118 2.87 -7.82 2.28
N LEU A 119 3.25 -7.53 1.04
CA LEU A 119 2.93 -6.26 0.38
C LEU A 119 1.41 -6.12 0.21
N MET A 120 0.72 -7.20 -0.15
CA MET A 120 -0.74 -7.22 -0.21
C MET A 120 -1.37 -6.89 1.14
N LEU A 121 -0.91 -7.51 2.24
CA LEU A 121 -1.39 -7.24 3.59
C LEU A 121 -1.26 -5.75 3.92
N ALA A 122 -0.08 -5.20 3.67
CA ALA A 122 0.25 -3.87 4.12
C ALA A 122 -0.41 -2.78 3.25
N PHE A 123 -0.49 -2.95 1.92
CA PHE A 123 -1.28 -2.05 1.07
C PHE A 123 -2.80 -2.20 1.27
N SER A 124 -3.29 -3.41 1.51
CA SER A 124 -4.70 -3.64 1.89
C SER A 124 -5.04 -2.93 3.19
N SER A 125 -4.13 -2.91 4.17
CA SER A 125 -4.35 -2.18 5.41
C SER A 125 -4.55 -0.69 5.19
N ILE A 126 -3.80 -0.12 4.23
CA ILE A 126 -3.94 1.28 3.89
C ILE A 126 -5.25 1.54 3.17
N PHE A 127 -5.50 0.71 2.16
CA PHE A 127 -6.71 0.70 1.35
C PHE A 127 -7.99 0.54 2.18
N PHE A 128 -7.97 -0.30 3.22
CA PHE A 128 -9.08 -0.53 4.12
C PHE A 128 -9.03 0.33 5.36
N GLU A 129 -8.20 1.37 5.41
CA GLU A 129 -8.18 2.30 6.53
C GLU A 129 -7.98 1.66 7.91
N GLU A 130 -7.06 0.70 7.97
CA GLU A 130 -6.81 -0.11 9.16
C GLU A 130 -6.09 0.69 10.24
N ASN A 131 -6.66 0.65 11.43
CA ASN A 131 -6.13 1.33 12.61
C ASN A 131 -5.42 0.40 13.60
N ASP A 132 -5.40 -0.92 13.36
CA ASP A 132 -4.75 -1.92 14.21
C ASP A 132 -4.03 -3.05 13.42
N LEU A 133 -2.99 -2.71 12.66
CA LEU A 133 -2.05 -3.69 12.08
C LEU A 133 -0.77 -3.76 12.92
N SER A 134 -0.93 -4.27 14.15
CA SER A 134 0.19 -4.58 15.05
C SER A 134 0.89 -5.89 14.66
N ASP A 135 2.15 -6.05 15.08
CA ASP A 135 2.98 -7.26 14.88
C ASP A 135 2.40 -8.56 15.49
N ALA A 136 1.37 -8.47 16.33
CA ALA A 136 0.60 -9.62 16.82
C ALA A 136 -0.61 -9.96 15.93
N ASN A 137 -1.06 -9.04 15.10
CA ASN A 137 -2.26 -9.18 14.27
C ASN A 137 -1.96 -9.73 12.88
N TYR A 138 -0.71 -10.03 12.55
CA TYR A 138 -0.35 -10.67 11.29
C TYR A 138 0.88 -11.56 11.41
N GLY A 139 1.02 -12.48 10.45
CA GLY A 139 2.15 -13.39 10.36
C GLY A 139 1.94 -14.43 9.28
N LEU A 140 2.79 -15.45 9.25
CA LEU A 140 2.72 -16.52 8.26
C LEU A 140 1.84 -17.68 8.76
N ALA A 141 0.88 -18.11 7.95
CA ALA A 141 0.09 -19.31 8.21
C ALA A 141 1.01 -20.54 8.25
N LYS A 142 0.70 -21.52 9.12
CA LYS A 142 1.46 -22.75 9.28
C LYS A 142 0.56 -23.96 9.01
N LYS A 143 0.88 -24.73 7.97
CA LYS A 143 0.15 -25.93 7.57
C LYS A 143 1.11 -27.10 7.42
N ASN A 144 0.83 -28.21 8.12
CA ASN A 144 1.65 -29.42 8.10
C ASN A 144 3.15 -29.15 8.36
N GLY A 145 3.45 -28.27 9.32
CA GLY A 145 4.83 -27.89 9.66
C GLY A 145 5.51 -26.90 8.70
N ARG A 146 4.87 -26.51 7.59
CA ARG A 146 5.41 -25.54 6.62
C ARG A 146 4.68 -24.21 6.71
N TYR A 147 5.43 -23.12 6.52
CA TYR A 147 4.86 -21.77 6.40
C TYR A 147 4.24 -21.57 5.01
N GLY A 148 3.12 -20.85 4.97
CA GLY A 148 2.40 -20.43 3.77
C GLY A 148 2.33 -18.91 3.68
N GLY A 149 1.28 -18.40 3.01
CA GLY A 149 1.06 -16.96 2.87
C GLY A 149 0.78 -16.23 4.18
N PHE A 150 0.80 -14.89 4.11
CA PHE A 150 0.43 -14.06 5.25
C PHE A 150 -1.04 -14.19 5.60
N VAL A 151 -1.33 -14.03 6.87
CA VAL A 151 -2.69 -13.86 7.39
C VAL A 151 -2.75 -12.59 8.23
N LYS A 152 -3.92 -11.96 8.21
CA LYS A 152 -4.28 -10.89 9.14
C LYS A 152 -5.37 -11.42 10.05
N ILE A 153 -5.22 -11.23 11.35
CA ILE A 153 -6.27 -11.45 12.33
C ILE A 153 -6.77 -10.10 12.85
N ASP A 154 -8.05 -10.07 13.23
CA ASP A 154 -8.75 -8.87 13.70
C ASP A 154 -8.91 -7.77 12.62
N HIS A 155 -10.14 -7.36 12.35
CA HIS A 155 -10.48 -6.44 11.25
C HIS A 155 -11.47 -5.35 11.65
N GLY A 156 -11.99 -5.36 12.87
CA GLY A 156 -12.99 -4.41 13.36
C GLY A 156 -12.49 -2.96 13.44
N GLN A 157 -11.18 -2.74 13.32
CA GLN A 157 -10.57 -1.41 13.23
C GLN A 157 -10.34 -0.92 11.79
N SER A 158 -10.76 -1.69 10.77
CA SER A 158 -10.82 -1.26 9.37
C SER A 158 -11.92 -0.22 9.13
N LEU A 159 -11.86 0.43 7.97
CA LEU A 159 -12.72 1.52 7.49
C LEU A 159 -12.89 2.61 8.54
N ASN A 160 -11.77 3.01 9.14
CA ASN A 160 -11.80 3.85 10.31
C ASN A 160 -12.47 5.22 10.04
N THR A 161 -12.40 5.79 8.83
CA THR A 161 -13.17 7.02 8.54
C THR A 161 -14.68 6.81 8.64
N LEU A 162 -15.19 5.65 8.23
CA LEU A 162 -16.59 5.28 8.38
C LEU A 162 -17.00 5.23 9.86
N ARG A 163 -16.15 4.65 10.69
CA ARG A 163 -16.36 4.52 12.14
C ARG A 163 -16.36 5.88 12.83
N ILE A 164 -15.45 6.76 12.43
CA ILE A 164 -15.39 8.16 12.92
C ILE A 164 -16.67 8.92 12.57
N VAL A 165 -17.16 8.81 11.33
CA VAL A 165 -18.37 9.52 10.88
C VAL A 165 -19.62 9.01 11.60
N GLU A 166 -19.73 7.70 11.82
CA GLU A 166 -20.86 7.12 12.56
C GLU A 166 -20.89 7.56 14.03
N GLU A 167 -19.74 7.59 14.69
CA GLU A 167 -19.64 8.04 16.08
C GLU A 167 -19.98 9.52 16.22
N LYS A 168 -19.49 10.38 15.30
CA LYS A 168 -19.88 11.80 15.23
C LYS A 168 -21.40 11.99 15.15
N ARG A 169 -22.10 11.14 14.39
CA ARG A 169 -23.57 11.19 14.26
C ARG A 169 -24.29 10.72 15.53
N ARG A 170 -23.69 9.80 16.30
CA ARG A 170 -24.25 9.25 17.56
C ARG A 170 -23.98 10.10 18.79
N SER A 171 -22.97 10.96 18.76
CA SER A 171 -22.52 11.78 19.90
C SER A 171 -23.42 12.99 20.23
N SER A 172 -24.72 12.97 19.88
CA SER A 172 -25.73 13.87 20.44
C SER A 172 -25.99 13.63 21.94
N SER A 173 -25.35 12.64 22.56
CA SER A 173 -25.33 12.40 24.01
C SER A 173 -23.90 12.33 24.57
N PHE A 174 -23.66 13.07 25.65
CA PHE A 174 -22.38 13.24 26.36
C PHE A 174 -21.75 11.89 26.76
N ASN A 175 -20.81 11.37 25.96
CA ASN A 175 -19.93 10.29 26.39
C ASN A 175 -18.48 10.59 25.98
N PHE A 176 -17.67 11.02 26.95
CA PHE A 176 -16.30 11.53 26.77
C PHE A 176 -15.34 10.54 26.10
N LYS A 177 -15.59 9.22 26.20
CA LYS A 177 -14.81 8.20 25.46
C LYS A 177 -15.22 8.07 23.98
N LYS A 178 -16.47 8.40 23.63
CA LYS A 178 -17.01 8.34 22.27
C LYS A 178 -16.74 9.60 21.44
N GLN A 179 -16.71 10.78 22.08
CA GLN A 179 -16.21 12.03 21.47
C GLN A 179 -14.72 11.98 21.06
N ASN A 180 -13.98 10.93 21.44
CA ASN A 180 -12.59 10.73 21.04
C ASN A 180 -12.43 9.89 19.76
N LEU A 181 -13.51 9.34 19.17
CA LEU A 181 -13.42 8.71 17.84
C LEU A 181 -13.32 9.77 16.74
N ASP A 182 -13.99 10.90 16.90
CA ASP A 182 -13.80 12.15 16.14
C ASP A 182 -12.34 12.63 16.12
N ARG A 183 -11.59 12.21 17.16
CA ARG A 183 -10.19 12.52 17.45
C ARG A 183 -9.30 11.29 17.31
N ALA A 184 -9.83 10.16 16.80
CA ALA A 184 -9.04 8.97 16.53
C ALA A 184 -8.03 9.35 15.44
N GLU A 185 -6.78 9.48 15.86
CA GLU A 185 -5.70 9.82 14.97
C GLU A 185 -5.73 8.88 13.76
N ILE A 186 -5.65 9.47 12.58
CA ILE A 186 -5.37 8.73 11.35
C ILE A 186 -3.90 8.33 11.47
N LYS A 187 -3.67 7.10 11.88
CA LYS A 187 -2.35 6.61 12.28
C LYS A 187 -1.56 6.09 11.09
N TYR A 188 -1.47 6.84 10.00
CA TYR A 188 -0.42 6.58 9.00
C TYR A 188 0.82 7.40 9.31
N PHE A 189 1.97 6.79 9.07
CA PHE A 189 3.18 7.54 8.79
C PHE A 189 2.88 8.44 7.59
N PRO A 190 2.92 9.78 7.71
CA PRO A 190 3.30 10.55 6.54
C PRO A 190 4.71 10.08 6.14
N PRO A 191 5.13 10.22 4.88
CA PRO A 191 6.56 10.23 4.58
C PRO A 191 7.18 11.36 5.43
N VAL A 192 7.79 11.01 6.57
CA VAL A 192 8.22 12.04 7.52
C VAL A 192 9.49 12.64 6.97
N ASN A 193 9.38 13.90 6.56
CA ASN A 193 10.57 14.69 6.34
C ASN A 193 10.27 16.18 6.66
N PRO A 194 10.62 16.69 7.86
CA PRO A 194 11.69 16.22 8.76
C PRO A 194 11.23 15.46 10.01
N ARG A 195 12.21 14.78 10.64
CA ARG A 195 12.13 14.01 11.90
C ARG A 195 11.59 14.87 13.07
N PRO A 196 10.59 14.41 13.84
CA PRO A 196 10.19 15.06 15.09
C PRO A 196 11.28 14.87 16.17
N SER A 197 11.48 15.90 16.99
CA SER A 197 12.60 16.01 17.94
C SER A 197 12.29 15.56 19.38
N LYS A 198 11.09 15.07 19.69
CA LYS A 198 10.67 14.68 21.05
C LYS A 198 9.76 13.44 21.09
N ASP A 199 10.03 12.57 22.06
CA ASP A 199 9.26 11.36 22.41
C ASP A 199 8.20 11.69 23.48
N LEU A 200 6.92 11.38 23.22
CA LEU A 200 5.77 11.67 24.12
C LEU A 200 4.95 10.44 24.52
N ARG A 201 5.50 9.22 24.43
CA ARG A 201 4.71 7.96 24.51
C ARG A 201 4.32 7.48 25.90
N LYS A 202 4.73 8.16 26.99
CA LYS A 202 4.42 7.71 28.36
C LYS A 202 2.92 7.87 28.67
N LYS A 203 2.29 6.79 29.15
CA LYS A 203 0.85 6.72 29.49
C LYS A 203 0.40 7.82 30.48
N SER A 204 1.30 8.25 31.37
CA SER A 204 1.11 9.34 32.34
C SER A 204 1.11 10.75 31.74
N GLN A 205 1.52 10.90 30.48
CA GLN A 205 1.60 12.18 29.76
C GLN A 205 0.55 12.32 28.66
N ARG A 206 -0.36 11.34 28.52
CA ARG A 206 -1.46 11.41 27.55
C ARG A 206 -2.45 12.55 27.81
N SER A 207 -2.58 12.99 29.07
CA SER A 207 -3.40 14.14 29.46
C SER A 207 -2.74 15.48 29.16
N SER A 208 -1.41 15.51 28.98
CA SER A 208 -0.65 16.70 28.57
C SER A 208 -0.48 16.84 27.05
N LEU A 209 -0.97 15.86 26.27
CA LEU A 209 -1.12 16.00 24.84
C LEU A 209 -2.23 17.05 24.60
N GLY A 210 -1.82 18.30 24.34
CA GLY A 210 -2.70 19.26 23.70
C GLY A 210 -3.30 18.65 22.42
N PRO A 211 -4.45 19.13 21.94
CA PRO A 211 -5.16 18.53 20.81
C PRO A 211 -4.18 18.31 19.66
N VAL A 212 -3.93 17.04 19.37
CA VAL A 212 -3.01 16.59 18.33
C VAL A 212 -3.36 17.32 17.06
N PHE A 213 -2.39 18.09 16.53
CA PHE A 213 -2.57 18.99 15.41
C PHE A 213 -3.47 18.38 14.33
N TYR A 214 -4.61 19.04 14.13
CA TYR A 214 -5.71 18.76 13.20
C TYR A 214 -5.26 18.75 11.73
N GLY A 215 -4.41 17.80 11.35
CA GLY A 215 -4.04 17.59 9.96
C GLY A 215 -5.16 16.91 9.19
N LYS A 216 -5.55 17.47 8.04
CA LYS A 216 -6.42 16.85 7.02
C LYS A 216 -5.72 15.64 6.34
N ARG A 217 -5.15 14.71 7.11
CA ARG A 217 -4.47 13.53 6.56
C ARG A 217 -5.51 12.54 6.05
N LYS A 218 -5.33 12.00 4.85
CA LYS A 218 -6.28 11.07 4.20
C LYS A 218 -5.67 9.69 4.11
N TYR A 219 -6.54 8.68 4.14
CA TYR A 219 -6.17 7.29 3.88
C TYR A 219 -5.98 7.10 2.38
N GLU A 220 -4.76 7.31 1.89
CA GLU A 220 -4.51 7.36 0.44
C GLU A 220 -3.18 6.73 0.07
N LEU A 221 -3.23 5.80 -0.90
CA LEU A 221 -2.07 5.25 -1.57
C LEU A 221 -1.68 6.17 -2.74
N THR A 222 -0.99 7.26 -2.42
CA THR A 222 -0.37 8.10 -3.47
C THR A 222 0.86 7.41 -4.02
N TYR A 223 1.25 7.72 -5.25
CA TYR A 223 2.47 7.16 -5.85
C TYR A 223 3.72 7.48 -5.01
N GLN A 224 3.86 8.70 -4.48
CA GLN A 224 5.01 9.06 -3.64
C GLN A 224 5.06 8.22 -2.36
N PHE A 225 3.90 7.93 -1.78
CA PHE A 225 3.83 7.06 -0.61
C PHE A 225 4.24 5.63 -0.96
N MET A 226 3.71 5.08 -2.05
CA MET A 226 4.00 3.71 -2.50
C MET A 226 5.50 3.50 -2.74
N ASP A 227 6.18 4.51 -3.26
CA ASP A 227 7.63 4.48 -3.53
C ASP A 227 8.46 4.59 -2.26
N ARG A 228 8.02 5.48 -1.37
CA ARG A 228 8.74 5.72 -0.13
C ARG A 228 8.69 4.51 0.80
N VAL A 229 7.60 3.75 0.78
CA VAL A 229 7.47 2.51 1.53
C VAL A 229 8.57 1.51 1.20
N VAL A 230 8.87 1.29 -0.08
CA VAL A 230 9.92 0.34 -0.49
C VAL A 230 11.28 0.82 -0.01
N LEU A 231 11.60 2.11 -0.18
CA LEU A 231 12.86 2.68 0.30
C LEU A 231 13.01 2.58 1.80
N ASP A 232 12.06 3.13 2.55
CA ASP A 232 12.17 3.27 3.99
C ASP A 232 12.23 1.90 4.67
N PHE A 233 11.51 0.91 4.12
CA PHE A 233 11.63 -0.48 4.52
C PHE A 233 13.00 -1.03 4.14
N VAL A 234 13.37 -1.07 2.86
CA VAL A 234 14.58 -1.79 2.41
C VAL A 234 15.89 -1.18 2.92
N ASP A 235 15.95 0.14 3.10
CA ASP A 235 17.10 0.87 3.68
C ASP A 235 17.11 0.81 5.22
N GLY A 236 16.03 0.36 5.86
CA GLY A 236 15.89 0.40 7.31
C GLY A 236 15.88 1.82 7.89
N ARG A 237 15.44 2.82 7.11
CA ARG A 237 15.38 4.23 7.53
C ARG A 237 14.43 4.45 8.70
N VAL A 238 13.45 3.56 8.83
CA VAL A 238 12.53 3.57 9.96
C VAL A 238 12.94 2.47 10.92
N ASP A 239 13.82 2.85 11.83
CA ASP A 239 14.33 1.97 12.88
C ASP A 239 13.45 2.00 14.14
N LYS A 240 13.75 1.10 15.08
CA LYS A 240 13.12 1.11 16.40
C LYS A 240 13.16 2.53 16.98
N ASP A 241 14.33 3.18 17.00
CA ASP A 241 14.51 4.51 17.59
C ASP A 241 13.67 5.57 16.90
N TYR A 242 13.48 5.49 15.59
CA TYR A 242 12.61 6.36 14.82
C TYR A 242 11.16 6.15 15.25
N ILE A 243 10.67 4.91 15.31
CA ILE A 243 9.31 4.59 15.78
C ILE A 243 9.13 5.07 17.23
N LEU A 244 10.15 4.90 18.06
CA LEU A 244 10.19 5.37 19.44
C LEU A 244 10.13 6.91 19.52
N ASN A 245 10.62 7.64 18.52
CA ASN A 245 10.61 9.10 18.51
C ASN A 245 9.38 9.70 17.81
N LEU A 246 8.47 8.88 17.29
CA LEU A 246 7.22 9.39 16.72
C LEU A 246 6.34 9.94 17.82
N THR A 247 5.78 11.12 17.55
CA THR A 247 4.79 11.76 18.42
C THR A 247 3.52 10.89 18.52
N ASN A 248 3.18 10.18 17.44
CA ASN A 248 2.05 9.25 17.36
C ASN A 248 2.50 7.89 16.83
N GLN A 249 2.06 6.80 17.46
CA GLN A 249 2.32 5.45 16.93
C GLN A 249 1.39 5.14 15.75
N PRO A 250 1.93 4.76 14.59
CA PRO A 250 1.16 4.41 13.41
C PRO A 250 0.47 3.05 13.58
N SER A 251 -0.66 2.89 12.89
CA SER A 251 -1.49 1.70 12.91
C SER A 251 -1.00 0.63 11.95
N ALA A 252 -0.42 1.03 10.82
CA ALA A 252 0.22 0.15 9.85
C ALA A 252 1.74 0.20 10.06
N SER A 253 2.23 -0.60 11.02
CA SER A 253 3.65 -0.71 11.35
C SER A 253 4.50 -1.74 10.56
N PRO A 254 4.00 -2.60 9.64
CA PRO A 254 4.87 -3.63 9.06
C PRO A 254 6.02 -3.06 8.22
N PHE A 255 5.76 -2.05 7.39
CA PHE A 255 6.78 -1.45 6.50
C PHE A 255 7.91 -0.70 7.21
N TYR A 256 7.82 -0.60 8.52
CA TYR A 256 8.60 0.32 9.32
C TYR A 256 9.19 -0.38 10.52
N ASP A 257 9.01 -1.69 10.63
CA ASP A 257 9.57 -2.47 11.70
C ASP A 257 10.95 -2.98 11.32
N ASN A 258 12.00 -2.38 11.88
CA ASN A 258 13.37 -2.77 11.56
C ASN A 258 13.71 -4.22 11.91
N ARG A 259 12.90 -4.84 12.80
CA ARG A 259 13.03 -6.24 13.17
C ARG A 259 12.75 -7.16 11.98
N LEU A 260 12.02 -6.66 10.98
CA LEU A 260 11.71 -7.36 9.73
C LEU A 260 12.80 -7.19 8.66
N LEU A 261 13.79 -6.30 8.84
CA LEU A 261 14.85 -6.09 7.83
C LEU A 261 15.68 -7.34 7.62
N GLY A 262 16.02 -8.02 8.73
CA GLY A 262 16.71 -9.29 8.65
C GLY A 262 15.94 -10.32 7.82
N LEU A 263 14.61 -10.20 7.71
CA LEU A 263 13.82 -11.16 6.94
C LEU A 263 13.99 -11.02 5.41
N ILE A 264 14.44 -9.87 4.91
CA ILE A 264 14.60 -9.63 3.47
C ILE A 264 16.05 -9.73 2.97
N ASP A 265 17.00 -10.01 3.86
CA ASP A 265 18.42 -10.11 3.50
C ASP A 265 18.72 -11.22 2.48
N LEU A 266 17.88 -12.27 2.42
CA LEU A 266 18.01 -13.36 1.42
C LEU A 266 17.88 -12.88 -0.03
N PHE A 267 17.23 -11.74 -0.27
CA PHE A 267 17.14 -11.17 -1.63
C PHE A 267 18.47 -10.57 -2.13
N GLY A 268 19.44 -10.35 -1.24
CA GLY A 268 20.73 -9.78 -1.58
C GLY A 268 20.63 -8.45 -2.33
N LYS A 269 21.41 -8.31 -3.41
CA LYS A 269 21.44 -7.08 -4.22
C LYS A 269 20.15 -6.81 -5.00
N GLY A 270 19.33 -7.83 -5.27
CA GLY A 270 18.09 -7.71 -6.05
C GLY A 270 16.86 -7.27 -5.25
N LYS A 271 17.01 -6.96 -3.95
CA LYS A 271 15.89 -6.70 -3.04
C LYS A 271 14.98 -5.54 -3.48
N TYR A 272 15.53 -4.49 -4.08
CA TYR A 272 14.73 -3.34 -4.56
C TYR A 272 13.84 -3.72 -5.74
N ASP A 273 14.41 -4.39 -6.75
CA ASP A 273 13.69 -4.83 -7.94
C ASP A 273 12.58 -5.82 -7.59
N ILE A 274 12.88 -6.79 -6.71
CA ILE A 274 11.88 -7.74 -6.21
C ILE A 274 10.75 -6.99 -5.49
N MET A 275 11.08 -6.08 -4.57
CA MET A 275 10.07 -5.32 -3.83
C MET A 275 9.20 -4.46 -4.75
N GLU A 276 9.80 -3.82 -5.76
CA GLU A 276 9.10 -2.95 -6.70
C GLU A 276 8.11 -3.74 -7.58
N VAL A 277 8.54 -4.87 -8.16
CA VAL A 277 7.66 -5.73 -8.96
C VAL A 277 6.52 -6.29 -8.11
N LYS A 278 6.82 -6.74 -6.88
CA LYS A 278 5.83 -7.33 -5.98
C LYS A 278 4.85 -6.26 -5.45
N LYS A 279 5.31 -5.02 -5.29
CA LYS A 279 4.46 -3.84 -5.01
C LYS A 279 3.43 -3.66 -6.12
N HIS A 280 3.86 -3.63 -7.38
CA HIS A 280 2.94 -3.47 -8.52
C HIS A 280 1.93 -4.61 -8.62
N TYR A 281 2.32 -5.87 -8.38
CA TYR A 281 1.36 -6.98 -8.32
C TYR A 281 0.29 -6.78 -7.22
N ALA A 282 0.69 -6.35 -6.03
CA ALA A 282 -0.25 -6.12 -4.94
C ALA A 282 -1.23 -4.99 -5.27
N LEU A 283 -0.73 -3.87 -5.77
CA LEU A 283 -1.54 -2.72 -6.17
C LEU A 283 -2.48 -3.05 -7.34
N ALA A 284 -1.99 -3.76 -8.35
CA ALA A 284 -2.79 -4.19 -9.50
C ALA A 284 -3.93 -5.12 -9.09
N ARG A 285 -3.70 -6.06 -8.18
CA ARG A 285 -4.74 -6.94 -7.64
C ARG A 285 -5.82 -6.15 -6.87
N LEU A 286 -5.43 -5.15 -6.08
CA LEU A 286 -6.38 -4.27 -5.37
C LEU A 286 -7.21 -3.43 -6.36
N ALA A 287 -6.55 -2.80 -7.33
CA ALA A 287 -7.15 -1.89 -8.30
C ALA A 287 -8.05 -2.58 -9.32
N PHE A 288 -7.61 -3.72 -9.86
CA PHE A 288 -8.26 -4.41 -10.98
C PHE A 288 -9.13 -5.59 -10.56
N THR A 289 -9.31 -5.84 -9.25
CA THR A 289 -10.45 -6.66 -8.80
C THR A 289 -11.75 -5.89 -9.06
N ASN A 290 -12.73 -6.56 -9.65
CA ASN A 290 -14.04 -5.99 -9.97
C ASN A 290 -14.83 -5.64 -8.70
N ASP A 291 -15.55 -4.51 -8.72
CA ASP A 291 -16.46 -4.12 -7.64
C ASP A 291 -17.50 -5.22 -7.37
N ALA A 292 -18.02 -5.86 -8.42
CA ALA A 292 -18.97 -6.95 -8.29
C ALA A 292 -18.42 -8.12 -7.44
N ALA A 293 -17.12 -8.40 -7.54
CA ALA A 293 -16.47 -9.44 -6.75
C ALA A 293 -16.32 -9.04 -5.28
N TYR A 294 -15.85 -7.82 -5.00
CA TYR A 294 -15.81 -7.30 -3.63
C TYR A 294 -17.20 -7.29 -3.01
N PHE A 295 -18.21 -6.86 -3.76
CA PHE A 295 -19.59 -6.76 -3.29
C PHE A 295 -20.24 -8.13 -3.07
N PHE A 296 -19.91 -9.11 -3.92
CA PHE A 296 -20.35 -10.49 -3.73
C PHE A 296 -19.75 -11.07 -2.44
N ILE A 297 -18.45 -10.90 -2.18
CA ILE A 297 -17.82 -11.36 -0.94
C ILE A 297 -18.49 -10.70 0.27
N ALA A 298 -18.64 -9.38 0.21
CA ALA A 298 -19.32 -8.55 1.19
C ALA A 298 -20.72 -9.07 1.54
N GLU A 299 -21.57 -9.30 0.53
CA GLU A 299 -22.93 -9.82 0.72
C GLU A 299 -22.93 -11.22 1.32
N LYS A 300 -22.05 -12.11 0.87
CA LYS A 300 -21.97 -13.49 1.36
C LYS A 300 -21.37 -13.62 2.75
N SER A 301 -20.66 -12.61 3.23
CA SER A 301 -20.09 -12.60 4.58
C SER A 301 -21.14 -12.34 5.68
N THR A 302 -22.35 -11.90 5.31
CA THR A 302 -23.41 -11.50 6.26
C THR A 302 -24.79 -11.98 5.84
N GLU A 303 -25.70 -12.16 6.80
CA GLU A 303 -27.09 -12.50 6.48
C GLU A 303 -27.86 -11.25 6.01
N ALA A 304 -28.15 -11.19 4.71
CA ALA A 304 -28.76 -10.04 4.03
C ALA A 304 -30.26 -9.79 4.36
N SER A 305 -30.87 -10.62 5.22
CA SER A 305 -32.30 -10.53 5.56
C SER A 305 -32.65 -9.40 6.53
N ILE A 306 -31.67 -8.76 7.17
CA ILE A 306 -31.90 -7.71 8.18
C ILE A 306 -31.74 -6.32 7.53
N GLN A 307 -32.85 -5.57 7.41
CA GLN A 307 -32.89 -4.26 6.74
C GLN A 307 -31.87 -3.24 7.30
N ARG A 308 -31.65 -3.23 8.62
CA ARG A 308 -30.65 -2.38 9.28
C ARG A 308 -29.21 -2.72 8.87
N VAL A 309 -28.93 -4.00 8.62
CA VAL A 309 -27.61 -4.49 8.16
C VAL A 309 -27.37 -4.08 6.71
N GLN A 310 -28.40 -4.04 5.88
CA GLN A 310 -28.30 -3.64 4.47
C GLN A 310 -27.81 -2.19 4.28
N ALA A 311 -28.22 -1.26 5.14
CA ALA A 311 -27.75 0.13 5.08
C ALA A 311 -26.24 0.22 5.35
N ILE A 312 -25.74 -0.51 6.35
CA ILE A 312 -24.32 -0.57 6.68
C ILE A 312 -23.53 -1.28 5.57
N LEU A 313 -24.08 -2.36 5.02
CA LEU A 313 -23.50 -3.07 3.87
C LEU A 313 -23.26 -2.11 2.70
N ASN A 314 -24.26 -1.29 2.35
CA ASN A 314 -24.13 -0.31 1.28
C ASN A 314 -23.06 0.75 1.60
N LEU A 315 -23.00 1.25 2.84
CA LEU A 315 -21.97 2.21 3.26
C LEU A 315 -20.55 1.64 3.12
N VAL A 316 -20.34 0.38 3.51
CA VAL A 316 -19.04 -0.30 3.35
C VAL A 316 -18.69 -0.48 1.88
N LYS A 317 -19.65 -0.88 1.03
CA LYS A 317 -19.46 -1.02 -0.42
C LYS A 317 -19.06 0.30 -1.08
N GLU A 318 -19.76 1.40 -0.76
CA GLU A 318 -19.42 2.73 -1.27
C GLU A 318 -18.02 3.15 -0.84
N LYS A 319 -17.63 2.85 0.41
CA LYS A 319 -16.30 3.18 0.91
C LYS A 319 -15.19 2.39 0.19
N ILE A 320 -15.40 1.10 -0.07
CA ILE A 320 -14.47 0.30 -0.88
C ILE A 320 -14.34 0.87 -2.29
N ARG A 321 -15.46 1.24 -2.92
CA ARG A 321 -15.48 1.86 -4.26
C ARG A 321 -14.74 3.21 -4.28
N GLU A 322 -14.96 4.05 -3.27
CA GLU A 322 -14.26 5.33 -3.11
C GLU A 322 -12.74 5.12 -3.05
N ASN A 323 -12.27 4.27 -2.14
CA ASN A 323 -10.85 4.01 -1.93
C ASN A 323 -10.21 3.41 -3.19
N ARG A 324 -10.94 2.55 -3.91
CA ARG A 324 -10.52 1.99 -5.20
C ARG A 324 -10.43 3.03 -6.30
N ARG A 325 -11.40 3.94 -6.40
CA ARG A 325 -11.36 5.04 -7.37
C ARG A 325 -10.13 5.91 -7.14
N ILE A 326 -9.83 6.24 -5.87
CA ILE A 326 -8.66 7.03 -5.49
C ILE A 326 -7.37 6.28 -5.83
N LEU A 327 -7.28 4.99 -5.51
CA LEU A 327 -6.11 4.17 -5.85
C LEU A 327 -5.87 4.15 -7.37
N ILE A 328 -6.91 3.88 -8.17
CA ILE A 328 -6.80 3.85 -9.63
C ILE A 328 -6.38 5.22 -10.17
N GLN A 329 -6.98 6.31 -9.67
CA GLN A 329 -6.60 7.66 -10.07
C GLN A 329 -5.12 7.96 -9.80
N ASN A 330 -4.56 7.47 -8.69
CA ASN A 330 -3.14 7.61 -8.38
C ASN A 330 -2.26 6.72 -9.28
N LEU A 331 -2.66 5.46 -9.50
CA LEU A 331 -1.93 4.51 -10.35
C LEU A 331 -1.90 4.92 -11.83
N MET A 332 -2.97 5.56 -12.34
CA MET A 332 -3.00 6.03 -13.73
C MET A 332 -2.08 7.23 -13.99
N GLN A 333 -1.49 7.81 -12.94
CA GLN A 333 -0.46 8.86 -13.05
C GLN A 333 0.96 8.29 -13.00
N ASP A 334 1.10 6.98 -12.88
CA ASP A 334 2.38 6.31 -12.71
C ASP A 334 2.82 5.60 -14.00
N PRO A 335 3.76 6.17 -14.78
CA PRO A 335 4.16 5.61 -16.06
C PRO A 335 4.73 4.19 -15.93
N ASP A 336 5.47 3.89 -14.87
CA ASP A 336 6.05 2.56 -14.67
C ASP A 336 4.98 1.53 -14.33
N PHE A 337 3.95 1.91 -13.56
CA PHE A 337 2.80 1.05 -13.31
C PHE A 337 1.99 0.78 -14.58
N LEU A 338 1.83 1.78 -15.45
CA LEU A 338 1.14 1.60 -16.74
C LEU A 338 1.91 0.64 -17.65
N CYS A 339 3.24 0.80 -17.76
CA CYS A 339 4.11 -0.15 -18.46
C CYS A 339 4.02 -1.55 -17.84
N PHE A 340 4.00 -1.65 -16.50
CA PHE A 340 3.78 -2.91 -15.81
C PHE A 340 2.43 -3.56 -16.17
N ALA A 341 1.34 -2.78 -16.20
CA ALA A 341 0.02 -3.27 -16.56
C ALA A 341 -0.04 -3.77 -18.02
N HIS A 342 0.71 -3.14 -18.92
CA HIS A 342 0.87 -3.60 -20.29
C HIS A 342 1.61 -4.94 -20.37
N VAL A 343 2.77 -5.04 -19.73
CA VAL A 343 3.65 -6.23 -19.80
C VAL A 343 3.06 -7.42 -19.06
N TYR A 344 2.48 -7.20 -17.87
CA TYR A 344 2.05 -8.26 -16.95
C TYR A 344 0.53 -8.36 -16.80
N GLY A 345 -0.25 -7.72 -17.69
CA GLY A 345 -1.72 -7.68 -17.58
C GLY A 345 -2.34 -9.08 -17.54
N SER A 346 -1.87 -10.03 -18.35
CA SER A 346 -2.36 -11.41 -18.38
C SER A 346 -2.11 -12.15 -17.05
N GLU A 347 -0.95 -11.93 -16.44
CA GLU A 347 -0.50 -12.51 -15.19
C GLU A 347 -1.30 -11.94 -14.02
N VAL A 348 -1.60 -10.64 -14.05
CA VAL A 348 -2.51 -9.98 -13.11
C VAL A 348 -3.91 -10.61 -13.21
N LYS A 349 -4.47 -10.76 -14.42
CA LYS A 349 -5.76 -11.45 -14.64
C LYS A 349 -5.74 -12.87 -14.07
N LYS A 350 -4.67 -13.62 -14.33
CA LYS A 350 -4.47 -14.99 -13.82
C LYS A 350 -4.44 -15.03 -12.29
N LYS A 351 -3.72 -14.13 -11.64
CA LYS A 351 -3.62 -14.05 -10.17
C LYS A 351 -4.95 -13.68 -9.50
N ILE A 352 -5.69 -12.73 -10.07
CA ILE A 352 -7.02 -12.34 -9.59
C ILE A 352 -7.97 -13.54 -9.68
N ARG A 353 -8.03 -14.21 -10.84
CA ARG A 353 -8.86 -15.41 -11.04
C ARG A 353 -8.44 -16.58 -10.15
N ALA A 354 -7.15 -16.79 -9.94
CA ALA A 354 -6.66 -17.83 -9.03
C ALA A 354 -7.13 -17.57 -7.59
N SER A 355 -7.03 -16.33 -7.12
CA SER A 355 -7.50 -15.91 -5.79
C SER A 355 -9.01 -16.11 -5.65
N TRP A 356 -9.76 -15.74 -6.69
CA TRP A 356 -11.21 -15.94 -6.75
C TRP A 356 -11.60 -17.41 -6.70
N ASN A 357 -10.96 -18.26 -7.52
CA ASN A 357 -11.22 -19.69 -7.55
C ASN A 357 -10.95 -20.34 -6.19
N VAL A 358 -9.90 -19.91 -5.48
CA VAL A 358 -9.59 -20.38 -4.13
C VAL A 358 -10.66 -19.90 -3.13
N MET A 359 -11.12 -18.65 -3.24
CA MET A 359 -12.17 -18.07 -2.40
C MET A 359 -13.50 -18.84 -2.49
N LEU A 360 -13.88 -19.26 -3.69
CA LEU A 360 -15.13 -19.97 -3.95
C LEU A 360 -15.13 -21.43 -3.47
N LYS A 361 -13.97 -22.02 -3.23
CA LYS A 361 -13.84 -23.44 -2.87
C LYS A 361 -13.91 -23.68 -1.37
N LYS A 362 -14.29 -24.90 -0.98
CA LYS A 362 -14.10 -25.43 0.38
C LYS A 362 -12.61 -25.65 0.63
N ARG A 363 -12.22 -25.88 1.89
CA ARG A 363 -10.82 -26.10 2.29
C ARG A 363 -10.13 -27.28 1.60
N ASP A 364 -10.92 -28.25 1.12
CA ASP A 364 -10.42 -29.37 0.32
C ASP A 364 -9.90 -28.95 -1.07
N GLY A 365 -10.20 -27.72 -1.51
CA GLY A 365 -9.85 -27.18 -2.82
C GLY A 365 -10.57 -27.85 -3.99
N ARG A 366 -11.51 -28.77 -3.73
CA ARG A 366 -12.18 -29.60 -4.74
C ARG A 366 -13.60 -29.12 -4.99
N THR A 367 -14.34 -28.82 -3.92
CA THR A 367 -15.77 -28.53 -4.01
C THR A 367 -16.05 -27.05 -3.83
N THR A 368 -17.07 -26.53 -4.52
CA THR A 368 -17.53 -25.15 -4.32
C THR A 368 -18.18 -25.02 -2.95
N SER A 369 -17.87 -23.94 -2.23
CA SER A 369 -18.48 -23.61 -0.95
C SER A 369 -19.95 -23.25 -1.14
N ASP A 370 -20.82 -23.83 -0.31
CA ASP A 370 -22.26 -23.61 -0.37
C ASP A 370 -22.61 -22.11 -0.19
N ARG A 371 -21.81 -21.40 0.61
CA ARG A 371 -21.92 -19.95 0.82
C ARG A 371 -21.67 -19.14 -0.45
N TYR A 372 -20.68 -19.56 -1.24
CA TYR A 372 -20.25 -18.84 -2.45
C TYR A 372 -20.79 -19.49 -3.73
N GLN A 373 -21.86 -20.30 -3.60
CA GLN A 373 -22.65 -20.72 -4.76
C GLN A 373 -23.06 -19.47 -5.56
N LYS A 374 -23.00 -19.60 -6.90
CA LYS A 374 -23.14 -18.51 -7.89
C LYS A 374 -21.94 -17.57 -8.07
N GLY A 375 -20.87 -17.71 -7.28
CA GLY A 375 -19.66 -16.88 -7.48
C GLY A 375 -18.97 -17.12 -8.83
N ASN A 376 -19.17 -18.28 -9.46
CA ASN A 376 -18.69 -18.58 -10.81
C ASN A 376 -19.32 -17.68 -11.90
N ALA A 377 -20.46 -17.03 -11.62
CA ALA A 377 -21.10 -16.09 -12.55
C ALA A 377 -20.53 -14.66 -12.45
N VAL A 378 -19.67 -14.39 -11.47
CA VAL A 378 -19.02 -13.08 -11.28
C VAL A 378 -17.62 -13.14 -11.88
N ASP A 379 -17.32 -12.29 -12.87
CA ASP A 379 -15.94 -12.09 -13.31
C ASP A 379 -15.20 -11.24 -12.27
N PRO A 380 -14.17 -11.81 -11.60
CA PRO A 380 -13.44 -11.07 -10.59
C PRO A 380 -12.53 -9.99 -11.16
N VAL A 381 -12.32 -9.96 -12.48
CA VAL A 381 -11.42 -9.00 -13.13
C VAL A 381 -12.21 -7.80 -13.66
N ASP A 382 -11.78 -6.58 -13.33
CA ASP A 382 -12.19 -5.38 -14.05
C ASP A 382 -11.34 -5.25 -15.32
N SER A 383 -11.70 -6.03 -16.35
CA SER A 383 -10.95 -6.09 -17.60
C SER A 383 -10.90 -4.73 -18.29
N THR A 384 -11.98 -3.95 -18.26
CA THR A 384 -12.02 -2.61 -18.86
C THR A 384 -10.95 -1.68 -18.29
N LYS A 385 -10.83 -1.58 -16.96
CA LYS A 385 -9.82 -0.70 -16.36
C LYS A 385 -8.40 -1.20 -16.57
N LEU A 386 -8.19 -2.52 -16.56
CA LEU A 386 -6.88 -3.10 -16.86
C LEU A 386 -6.49 -2.90 -18.33
N ASP A 387 -7.44 -3.03 -19.26
CA ASP A 387 -7.20 -2.84 -20.69
C ASP A 387 -6.94 -1.36 -21.01
N ILE A 388 -7.60 -0.42 -20.32
CA ILE A 388 -7.26 1.02 -20.38
C ILE A 388 -5.83 1.25 -19.90
N ALA A 389 -5.47 0.73 -18.72
CA ALA A 389 -4.12 0.87 -18.17
C ALA A 389 -3.06 0.27 -19.08
N SER A 390 -3.33 -0.93 -19.63
CA SER A 390 -2.47 -1.62 -20.58
C SER A 390 -2.36 -0.88 -21.91
N THR A 391 -3.44 -0.26 -22.40
CA THR A 391 -3.42 0.56 -23.62
C THR A 391 -2.59 1.82 -23.41
N LEU A 392 -2.76 2.49 -22.27
CA LEU A 392 -1.92 3.64 -21.91
C LEU A 392 -0.45 3.21 -21.82
N GLY A 393 -0.14 2.12 -21.11
CA GLY A 393 1.21 1.55 -21.03
C GLY A 393 1.78 1.15 -22.40
N ALA A 394 0.95 0.58 -23.28
CA ALA A 394 1.31 0.30 -24.66
C ALA A 394 1.63 1.59 -25.41
N GLN A 395 0.83 2.65 -25.25
CA GLN A 395 1.10 3.96 -25.85
C GLN A 395 2.39 4.57 -25.33
N TYR A 396 2.69 4.46 -24.03
CA TYR A 396 3.99 4.84 -23.48
C TYR A 396 5.13 4.12 -24.22
N LEU A 397 5.07 2.79 -24.30
CA LEU A 397 6.12 1.99 -24.96
C LEU A 397 6.16 2.17 -26.48
N ILE A 398 5.01 2.34 -27.13
CA ILE A 398 4.88 2.58 -28.57
C ILE A 398 5.43 3.95 -28.91
N ASN A 399 5.13 5.00 -28.14
CA ASN A 399 5.69 6.33 -28.36
C ASN A 399 7.21 6.35 -28.10
N LEU A 400 7.71 5.43 -27.27
CA LEU A 400 9.15 5.14 -27.14
C LEU A 400 9.71 4.23 -28.26
N ARG A 401 8.89 3.62 -29.13
CA ARG A 401 9.33 2.68 -30.19
C ARG A 401 9.03 3.14 -31.62
N LYS A 402 8.05 4.02 -31.83
CA LYS A 402 7.44 4.31 -33.15
C LYS A 402 8.29 5.12 -34.12
N HIS A 403 9.48 5.55 -33.72
CA HIS A 403 10.38 6.28 -34.60
C HIS A 403 11.69 5.53 -34.78
N GLN A 404 11.70 4.26 -35.19
CA GLN A 404 12.92 3.75 -35.84
C GLN A 404 13.14 4.53 -37.15
N HIS A 405 13.78 5.69 -37.06
CA HIS A 405 14.34 6.33 -38.24
C HIS A 405 15.59 5.55 -38.61
N LEU A 406 15.62 5.02 -39.83
CA LEU A 406 16.88 4.73 -40.48
C LEU A 406 17.64 6.06 -40.58
N ARG A 407 18.75 6.20 -39.86
CA ARG A 407 19.64 7.34 -40.11
C ARG A 407 20.29 7.07 -41.45
N VAL A 408 19.83 7.79 -42.48
CA VAL A 408 20.48 7.79 -43.79
C VAL A 408 21.71 8.68 -43.66
N ARG A 409 22.88 8.04 -43.58
CA ARG A 409 24.17 8.74 -43.68
C ARG A 409 24.71 8.53 -45.09
N THR A 410 24.78 9.62 -45.85
CA THR A 410 25.57 9.66 -47.06
C THR A 410 27.01 9.92 -46.64
N ASN A 411 27.91 8.96 -46.84
CA ASN A 411 29.32 9.18 -46.56
C ASN A 411 29.95 10.15 -47.59
N GLU A 412 31.21 10.51 -47.37
CA GLU A 412 31.98 11.44 -48.22
C GLU A 412 32.05 10.99 -49.70
N ASN A 413 31.79 9.71 -49.97
CA ASN A 413 31.78 9.11 -51.30
C ASN A 413 30.37 8.99 -51.92
N GLY A 414 29.34 9.59 -51.31
CA GLY A 414 27.97 9.52 -51.83
C GLY A 414 27.23 8.23 -51.52
N VAL A 415 27.80 7.31 -50.73
CA VAL A 415 27.17 6.04 -50.39
C VAL A 415 26.18 6.24 -49.24
N VAL A 416 24.91 5.96 -49.51
CA VAL A 416 23.85 5.93 -48.50
C VAL A 416 24.02 4.67 -47.65
N THR A 417 24.36 4.87 -46.38
CA THR A 417 24.38 3.83 -45.36
C THR A 417 23.17 3.98 -44.45
N HIS A 418 22.57 2.84 -44.13
CA HIS A 418 21.45 2.70 -43.22
C HIS A 418 22.01 2.26 -41.86
N GLU A 419 22.22 3.21 -40.95
CA GLU A 419 22.53 2.86 -39.56
C GLU A 419 21.23 2.46 -38.84
N ASN A 420 21.20 1.26 -38.28
CA ASN A 420 20.20 0.90 -37.27
C ASN A 420 20.45 1.80 -36.06
N ILE A 421 19.59 2.81 -35.86
CA ILE A 421 19.58 3.54 -34.61
C ILE A 421 19.14 2.55 -33.53
N GLU A 422 19.85 2.56 -32.39
CA GLU A 422 19.35 1.95 -31.16
C GLU A 422 17.87 2.32 -30.96
N SER A 423 17.06 1.40 -30.43
CA SER A 423 15.64 1.67 -30.24
C SER A 423 15.44 3.00 -29.49
N TYR A 424 14.43 3.81 -29.85
CA TYR A 424 14.13 5.07 -29.15
C TYR A 424 13.97 4.86 -27.64
N GLU A 425 13.55 3.66 -27.22
CA GLU A 425 13.52 3.21 -25.83
C GLU A 425 14.92 3.26 -25.21
N SER A 426 15.91 2.65 -25.87
CA SER A 426 17.33 2.73 -25.47
C SER A 426 17.84 4.18 -25.42
N LEU A 427 17.45 5.02 -26.39
CA LEU A 427 17.86 6.42 -26.44
C LEU A 427 17.26 7.25 -25.30
N VAL A 428 15.94 7.17 -25.08
CA VAL A 428 15.26 7.87 -23.99
C VAL A 428 15.77 7.36 -22.64
N HIS A 429 15.98 6.06 -22.48
CA HIS A 429 16.59 5.51 -21.27
C HIS A 429 18.02 6.01 -21.06
N ALA A 430 18.85 6.04 -22.11
CA ALA A 430 20.22 6.55 -22.04
C ALA A 430 20.23 8.04 -21.64
N ARG A 431 19.43 8.88 -22.30
CA ARG A 431 19.32 10.31 -21.97
C ARG A 431 18.71 10.57 -20.60
N SER A 432 17.74 9.76 -20.19
CA SER A 432 17.19 9.82 -18.83
C SER A 432 18.26 9.50 -17.79
N ASN A 433 19.08 8.47 -18.03
CA ASN A 433 20.19 8.12 -17.15
C ASN A 433 21.26 9.22 -17.11
N GLU A 434 21.61 9.81 -18.26
CA GLU A 434 22.54 10.96 -18.32
C GLU A 434 22.02 12.16 -17.52
N LEU A 435 20.73 12.50 -17.66
CA LEU A 435 20.10 13.55 -16.85
C LEU A 435 20.19 13.20 -15.37
N ILE A 436 19.82 11.98 -14.98
CA ILE A 436 19.84 11.52 -13.58
C ILE A 436 21.25 11.60 -13.00
N GLU A 437 22.26 11.13 -13.73
CA GLU A 437 23.67 11.22 -13.31
C GLU A 437 24.12 12.68 -13.20
N GLY A 438 23.74 13.53 -14.16
CA GLY A 438 23.97 14.98 -14.14
C GLY A 438 23.40 15.64 -12.88
N LEU A 439 22.15 15.31 -12.53
CA LEU A 439 21.49 15.80 -11.32
C LEU A 439 22.19 15.32 -10.04
N ILE A 440 22.56 14.03 -9.96
CA ILE A 440 23.32 13.49 -8.81
C ILE A 440 24.66 14.22 -8.67
N ASN A 441 25.38 14.41 -9.78
CA ASN A 441 26.65 15.13 -9.82
C ASN A 441 26.50 16.58 -9.37
N PHE A 442 25.48 17.28 -9.87
CA PHE A 442 25.20 18.65 -9.49
C PHE A 442 24.90 18.77 -8.00
N ILE A 443 24.01 17.93 -7.46
CA ILE A 443 23.66 17.95 -6.03
C ILE A 443 24.90 17.69 -5.16
N GLY A 444 25.74 16.73 -5.55
CA GLY A 444 26.93 16.35 -4.80
C GLY A 444 28.08 17.36 -4.85
N SER A 445 28.16 18.18 -5.90
CA SER A 445 29.25 19.15 -6.12
C SER A 445 28.87 20.59 -5.76
N HIS A 446 27.57 20.93 -5.80
CA HIS A 446 27.11 22.28 -5.51
C HIS A 446 27.27 22.65 -4.01
N LYS A 447 27.73 23.87 -3.75
CA LYS A 447 27.89 24.40 -2.39
C LYS A 447 26.55 24.93 -1.85
N TRP A 448 25.77 24.03 -1.24
CA TRP A 448 24.46 24.37 -0.69
C TRP A 448 24.53 25.27 0.54
N ASN A 449 23.97 26.48 0.41
CA ASN A 449 23.82 27.42 1.52
C ASN A 449 22.43 27.32 2.15
N VAL A 450 22.30 26.46 3.16
CA VAL A 450 21.08 26.40 3.99
C VAL A 450 21.27 27.23 5.26
N GLY A 451 20.30 28.07 5.62
CA GLY A 451 20.37 28.93 6.82
C GLY A 451 20.47 28.13 8.13
N PHE A 452 20.77 28.80 9.24
CA PHE A 452 20.75 28.19 10.58
C PHE A 452 19.36 27.60 10.86
N GLY A 453 19.30 26.28 11.07
CA GLY A 453 18.05 25.53 11.27
C GLY A 453 17.30 25.11 9.99
N GLY A 454 17.69 25.60 8.81
CA GLY A 454 17.11 25.20 7.52
C GLY A 454 17.87 24.05 6.87
N GLY A 455 17.18 23.25 6.05
CA GLY A 455 17.76 22.17 5.23
C GLY A 455 17.77 20.79 5.88
N LYS A 456 18.03 19.76 5.06
CA LYS A 456 18.03 18.34 5.39
C LYS A 456 19.35 17.71 4.96
N THR A 457 19.85 16.76 5.74
CA THR A 457 21.06 16.02 5.39
C THR A 457 20.68 14.81 4.55
N VAL A 458 21.30 14.66 3.38
CA VAL A 458 21.12 13.52 2.48
C VAL A 458 22.47 12.88 2.17
N MET A 459 22.44 11.61 1.77
CA MET A 459 23.61 10.89 1.26
C MET A 459 23.64 10.99 -0.25
N VAL A 460 24.72 11.53 -0.82
CA VAL A 460 24.93 11.57 -2.28
C VAL A 460 26.34 11.09 -2.56
N LYS A 461 26.48 10.04 -3.39
CA LYS A 461 27.77 9.41 -3.70
C LYS A 461 28.62 9.10 -2.46
N GLY A 462 27.98 8.58 -1.40
CA GLY A 462 28.65 8.24 -0.14
C GLY A 462 28.99 9.42 0.77
N ARG A 463 28.64 10.66 0.41
CA ARG A 463 28.90 11.87 1.21
C ARG A 463 27.62 12.40 1.86
N LYS A 464 27.71 12.77 3.14
CA LYS A 464 26.66 13.51 3.84
C LYS A 464 26.71 14.98 3.44
N ILE A 465 25.66 15.47 2.81
CA ILE A 465 25.53 16.88 2.41
C ILE A 465 24.24 17.46 2.95
N LYS A 466 24.26 18.74 3.36
CA LYS A 466 23.08 19.43 3.88
C LYS A 466 22.47 20.32 2.78
N VAL A 467 21.23 20.01 2.38
CA VAL A 467 20.57 20.60 1.21
C VAL A 467 19.18 21.16 1.54
N PRO A 468 18.59 22.05 0.73
CA PRO A 468 17.19 22.48 0.91
C PRO A 468 16.19 21.31 0.85
N SER A 469 14.99 21.48 1.40
CA SER A 469 13.99 20.41 1.47
C SER A 469 13.59 19.82 0.12
N HIS A 470 13.41 20.65 -0.92
CA HIS A 470 13.09 20.17 -2.28
C HIS A 470 14.24 19.33 -2.86
N VAL A 471 15.48 19.76 -2.64
CA VAL A 471 16.68 19.03 -3.09
C VAL A 471 16.84 17.72 -2.34
N ALA A 472 16.45 17.66 -1.07
CA ALA A 472 16.42 16.41 -0.33
C ALA A 472 15.40 15.43 -0.92
N SER A 473 14.19 15.91 -1.28
CA SER A 473 13.20 15.09 -1.99
C SER A 473 13.73 14.62 -3.34
N LEU A 474 14.40 15.49 -4.09
CA LEU A 474 15.04 15.14 -5.36
C LEU A 474 16.11 14.05 -5.15
N ALA A 475 17.00 14.24 -4.18
CA ALA A 475 18.04 13.26 -3.86
C ALA A 475 17.46 11.89 -3.46
N ASP A 476 16.33 11.86 -2.74
CA ASP A 476 15.63 10.61 -2.40
C ASP A 476 15.08 9.89 -3.65
N VAL A 477 14.50 10.63 -4.59
CA VAL A 477 14.01 10.09 -5.88
C VAL A 477 15.18 9.53 -6.71
N LEU A 478 16.29 10.27 -6.80
CA LEU A 478 17.47 9.84 -7.54
C LEU A 478 18.19 8.65 -6.88
N ASP A 479 18.29 8.61 -5.55
CA ASP A 479 18.85 7.49 -4.79
C ASP A 479 18.05 6.21 -5.06
N LEU A 480 16.72 6.30 -5.09
CA LEU A 480 15.87 5.18 -5.44
C LEU A 480 16.17 4.66 -6.85
N HIS A 481 16.28 5.55 -7.84
CA HIS A 481 16.68 5.13 -9.20
C HIS A 481 17.98 4.34 -9.22
N THR A 482 19.01 4.79 -8.50
CA THR A 482 20.29 4.07 -8.45
C THR A 482 20.21 2.69 -7.80
N LYS A 483 19.12 2.40 -7.08
CA LYS A 483 18.87 1.15 -6.37
C LYS A 483 17.93 0.20 -7.12
N THR A 484 17.24 0.64 -8.18
CA THR A 484 16.27 -0.19 -8.95
C THR A 484 16.47 -0.06 -10.45
N SER A 485 16.22 -1.15 -11.17
CA SER A 485 16.22 -1.17 -12.64
C SER A 485 14.90 -0.72 -13.30
N TYR A 486 13.83 -0.54 -12.54
CA TYR A 486 12.45 -0.38 -13.07
C TYR A 486 11.87 1.05 -13.03
N ARG A 487 12.69 2.09 -12.80
CA ARG A 487 12.17 3.42 -12.39
C ARG A 487 12.58 4.64 -13.22
N THR A 488 13.17 4.42 -14.38
CA THR A 488 13.80 5.52 -15.14
C THR A 488 12.81 6.64 -15.47
N LEU A 489 11.66 6.29 -16.07
CA LEU A 489 10.68 7.28 -16.54
C LEU A 489 10.03 8.01 -15.35
N ARG A 490 9.71 7.27 -14.29
CA ARG A 490 9.16 7.84 -13.07
C ARG A 490 10.12 8.80 -12.39
N THR A 491 11.39 8.42 -12.29
CA THR A 491 12.43 9.26 -11.69
C THR A 491 12.58 10.57 -12.45
N VAL A 492 12.58 10.54 -13.79
CA VAL A 492 12.60 11.77 -14.62
C VAL A 492 11.37 12.61 -14.37
N LYS A 493 10.17 12.00 -14.35
CA LYS A 493 8.91 12.71 -14.07
C LYS A 493 8.98 13.42 -12.72
N ASP A 494 9.29 12.69 -11.65
CA ASP A 494 9.29 13.22 -10.28
C ASP A 494 10.42 14.27 -10.10
N ALA A 495 11.58 14.07 -10.73
CA ALA A 495 12.66 15.06 -10.73
C ALA A 495 12.23 16.36 -11.42
N ALA A 496 11.60 16.27 -12.59
CA ALA A 496 11.09 17.42 -13.32
C ALA A 496 10.01 18.17 -12.52
N ASP A 497 9.07 17.46 -11.89
CA ASP A 497 8.06 18.06 -11.00
C ASP A 497 8.71 18.83 -9.85
N ILE A 498 9.63 18.20 -9.12
CA ILE A 498 10.32 18.82 -7.97
C ILE A 498 11.14 20.04 -8.41
N ILE A 499 11.84 19.96 -9.54
CA ILE A 499 12.69 21.05 -10.05
C ILE A 499 11.83 22.22 -10.52
N THR A 500 10.73 21.96 -11.23
CA THR A 500 9.77 22.97 -11.70
C THR A 500 9.15 23.71 -10.51
N ASP A 501 8.65 22.96 -9.53
CA ASP A 501 8.07 23.52 -8.31
C ASP A 501 9.11 24.32 -7.52
N ALA A 502 10.34 23.82 -7.40
CA ALA A 502 11.42 24.53 -6.73
C ALA A 502 11.80 25.82 -7.45
N HIS A 503 11.82 25.82 -8.79
CA HIS A 503 12.13 26.97 -9.62
C HIS A 503 11.08 28.07 -9.47
N HIS A 504 9.80 27.74 -9.63
CA HIS A 504 8.69 28.70 -9.61
C HIS A 504 8.24 29.12 -8.21
N SER A 505 8.45 28.29 -7.18
CA SER A 505 8.11 28.69 -5.81
C SER A 505 8.94 29.88 -5.37
N SER A 506 8.34 30.87 -4.72
CA SER A 506 9.09 31.95 -4.06
C SER A 506 9.19 31.68 -2.56
N SER A 507 10.28 32.06 -1.93
CA SER A 507 10.41 32.06 -0.47
C SER A 507 11.21 33.27 -0.03
N ARG A 508 10.70 33.98 0.99
CA ARG A 508 11.37 35.14 1.60
C ARG A 508 12.74 34.79 2.21
N SER A 509 12.98 33.52 2.52
CA SER A 509 14.25 33.03 3.07
C SER A 509 15.16 32.38 2.04
N ARG A 510 14.78 32.36 0.75
CA ARG A 510 15.60 31.79 -0.31
C ARG A 510 16.78 32.72 -0.62
N LYS A 511 18.00 32.20 -0.47
CA LYS A 511 19.23 32.92 -0.83
C LYS A 511 19.41 32.95 -2.36
N ALA A 512 20.05 34.00 -2.87
CA ALA A 512 20.36 34.15 -4.29
C ALA A 512 21.10 32.93 -4.88
N SER A 513 22.06 32.36 -4.14
CA SER A 513 22.78 31.15 -4.56
C SER A 513 21.86 29.93 -4.73
N THR A 514 20.83 29.81 -3.89
CA THR A 514 19.83 28.72 -4.01
C THR A 514 18.91 28.95 -5.21
N THR A 515 18.54 30.20 -5.49
CA THR A 515 17.79 30.54 -6.71
C THR A 515 18.59 30.20 -7.96
N GLN A 516 19.87 30.54 -8.01
CA GLN A 516 20.78 30.16 -9.10
C GLN A 516 20.90 28.64 -9.24
N ALA A 517 20.97 27.90 -8.13
CA ALA A 517 21.01 26.44 -8.16
C ALA A 517 19.73 25.84 -8.74
N TYR A 518 18.55 26.36 -8.37
CA TYR A 518 17.28 25.89 -8.94
C TYR A 518 17.14 26.26 -10.42
N PHE A 519 17.64 27.43 -10.82
CA PHE A 519 17.71 27.79 -12.24
C PHE A 519 18.61 26.82 -13.02
N ALA A 520 19.81 26.49 -12.50
CA ALA A 520 20.71 25.55 -13.15
C ALA A 520 20.13 24.12 -13.23
N LEU A 521 19.43 23.66 -12.19
CA LEU A 521 18.69 22.39 -12.23
C LEU A 521 17.58 22.42 -13.29
N TYR A 522 16.83 23.51 -13.35
CA TYR A 522 15.78 23.71 -14.36
C TYR A 522 16.36 23.71 -15.78
N THR A 523 17.49 24.40 -16.01
CA THR A 523 18.20 24.40 -17.30
C THR A 523 18.60 23.00 -17.74
N GLN A 524 19.09 22.14 -16.84
CA GLN A 524 19.42 20.74 -17.19
C GLN A 524 18.19 19.96 -17.67
N VAL A 525 17.02 20.18 -17.06
CA VAL A 525 15.78 19.53 -17.52
C VAL A 525 15.34 20.08 -18.89
N VAL A 526 15.43 21.40 -19.10
CA VAL A 526 15.16 22.03 -20.40
C VAL A 526 16.08 21.51 -21.49
N GLU A 527 17.37 21.37 -21.22
CA GLU A 527 18.36 20.82 -22.15
C GLU A 527 18.06 19.36 -22.48
N TYR A 528 17.73 18.54 -21.48
CA TYR A 528 17.26 17.17 -21.69
C TYR A 528 16.04 17.11 -22.64
N VAL A 529 15.03 17.96 -22.41
CA VAL A 529 13.84 18.03 -23.28
C VAL A 529 14.22 18.44 -24.70
N ARG A 530 15.08 19.47 -24.83
CA ARG A 530 15.58 19.95 -26.12
C ARG A 530 16.30 18.84 -26.86
N ASP A 531 17.17 18.09 -26.20
CA ASP A 531 17.92 16.99 -26.79
C ASP A 531 17.01 15.86 -27.27
N LEU A 532 16.00 15.50 -26.48
CA LEU A 532 14.97 14.54 -26.91
C LEU A 532 14.22 15.03 -28.15
N ARG A 533 13.81 16.30 -28.21
CA ARG A 533 13.16 16.89 -29.40
C ARG A 533 14.08 16.86 -30.62
N HIS A 534 15.37 17.20 -30.46
CA HIS A 534 16.36 17.15 -31.55
C HIS A 534 16.58 15.72 -32.06
N GLN A 535 16.40 14.74 -31.17
CA GLN A 535 16.44 13.32 -31.49
C GLN A 535 15.09 12.80 -32.02
N GLY A 536 14.09 13.66 -32.26
CA GLY A 536 12.82 13.29 -32.88
C GLY A 536 11.78 12.73 -31.91
N VAL A 537 11.96 12.88 -30.59
CA VAL A 537 10.90 12.55 -29.62
C VAL A 537 9.78 13.58 -29.74
N THR A 538 8.55 13.10 -29.95
CA THR A 538 7.38 13.96 -30.15
C THR A 538 6.94 14.63 -28.84
N ASP A 539 6.29 15.79 -28.96
CA ASP A 539 5.67 16.46 -27.82
C ASP A 539 4.61 15.57 -27.13
N GLU A 540 3.91 14.71 -27.87
CA GLU A 540 3.01 13.72 -27.27
C GLU A 540 3.77 12.75 -26.35
N ALA A 541 4.89 12.20 -26.81
CA ALA A 541 5.75 11.34 -26.00
C ALA A 541 6.31 12.06 -24.76
N LEU A 542 6.73 13.32 -24.90
CA LEU A 542 7.19 14.15 -23.77
C LEU A 542 6.08 14.43 -22.77
N ARG A 543 4.86 14.74 -23.24
CA ARG A 543 3.67 14.96 -22.40
C ARG A 543 3.37 13.75 -21.53
N HIS A 544 3.57 12.56 -22.09
CA HIS A 544 3.40 11.31 -21.39
C HIS A 544 4.45 11.14 -20.28
N ILE A 545 5.72 11.44 -20.53
CA ILE A 545 6.76 11.40 -19.46
C ILE A 545 6.39 12.38 -18.34
N ASN A 546 6.15 13.65 -18.69
CA ASN A 546 5.62 14.64 -17.77
C ASN A 546 5.08 15.86 -18.56
N PRO A 547 3.82 16.29 -18.35
CA PRO A 547 3.27 17.48 -19.00
C PRO A 547 4.08 18.75 -18.78
N ALA A 548 4.78 18.89 -17.64
CA ALA A 548 5.64 20.03 -17.35
C ALA A 548 6.79 20.18 -18.37
N LEU A 549 7.25 19.08 -18.96
CA LEU A 549 8.33 19.09 -19.95
C LEU A 549 7.93 19.76 -21.26
N LEU A 550 6.64 19.89 -21.56
CA LEU A 550 6.19 20.59 -22.77
C LEU A 550 6.40 22.09 -22.71
N ASN A 551 6.29 22.65 -21.50
CA ASN A 551 6.39 24.09 -21.26
C ASN A 551 7.84 24.53 -21.00
N MET A 552 8.79 23.59 -21.06
CA MET A 552 10.23 23.76 -20.98
C MET A 552 10.84 23.79 -22.38
#